data_AF-A0A1N6EJW8-F1
#
_entry.id   AF-A0A1N6EJW8-F1
#
_cell.length_a   1.000
_cell.length_b   1.000
_cell.length_c   1.000
_cell.angle_alpha   90.00
_cell.angle_beta   90.00
_cell.angle_gamma   90.00
#
_symmetry.space_group_name_H-M   'P 1'
#
loop_
_entity.id
_entity.type
_entity.pdbx_description
1 polymer ?
#
loop_
_entity_poly.entity_id
_entity_poly.type
_entity_poly.pdbx_seq_one_letter_code
_entity_poly.pdbx_strand_id
1 'polypeptide(L)'
;MTHATAFDEDVRNIDPIALERALRSASLDLQQVIVTVARRHLNSGRRAYPIGSGLPTWRTLQTIDELVFENPGFRARNKEHVRDMFVRFGDSRLAGSDLDEPVDWRRDDDDLPVVYLTVRALIQSDSTDGGGSD
;
A
#
# COMPACT_ATOMS: atom_id res chain seq x y z
N MET A 1 -15.99 -26.70 1.18
CA MET A 1 -14.85 -25.96 1.77
C MET A 1 -13.57 -26.65 1.30
N THR A 2 -13.11 -26.34 0.09
CA THR A 2 -11.90 -26.92 -0.52
C THR A 2 -11.44 -25.98 -1.65
N HIS A 3 -10.51 -25.09 -1.35
CA HIS A 3 -9.77 -24.33 -2.37
C HIS A 3 -8.29 -24.15 -2.01
N ALA A 4 -7.77 -24.86 -1.00
CA ALA A 4 -6.38 -24.69 -0.56
C ALA A 4 -5.36 -25.45 -1.44
N THR A 5 -5.77 -26.48 -2.18
CA THR A 5 -4.84 -27.33 -2.95
C THR A 5 -4.58 -26.85 -4.38
N ALA A 6 -5.51 -26.09 -4.98
CA ALA A 6 -5.36 -25.62 -6.36
C ALA A 6 -4.35 -24.46 -6.50
N PHE A 7 -4.26 -23.58 -5.49
CA PHE A 7 -3.27 -22.49 -5.47
C PHE A 7 -1.83 -23.02 -5.33
N ASP A 8 -1.64 -24.14 -4.62
CA ASP A 8 -0.32 -24.71 -4.36
C ASP A 8 0.26 -25.42 -5.62
N GLU A 9 -0.57 -26.01 -6.47
CA GLU A 9 -0.12 -26.63 -7.73
C GLU A 9 0.27 -25.60 -8.81
N ASP A 10 -0.50 -24.51 -8.96
CA ASP A 10 -0.22 -23.49 -9.97
C ASP A 10 1.08 -22.74 -9.66
N VAL A 11 1.40 -22.51 -8.38
CA VAL A 11 2.64 -21.84 -7.93
C VAL A 11 3.87 -22.73 -8.11
N ARG A 12 3.74 -24.05 -7.94
CA ARG A 12 4.87 -25.01 -8.05
C ARG A 12 5.41 -25.20 -9.47
N ASN A 13 4.65 -24.81 -10.49
CA ASN A 13 5.06 -24.93 -11.90
C ASN A 13 5.40 -23.59 -12.55
N ILE A 14 5.49 -22.50 -11.76
CA ILE A 14 5.90 -21.19 -12.27
C ILE A 14 7.42 -21.16 -12.36
N ASP A 15 7.93 -20.83 -13.56
CA ASP A 15 9.34 -20.50 -13.74
C ASP A 15 9.73 -19.40 -12.73
N PRO A 16 10.68 -19.65 -11.80
CA PRO A 16 11.05 -18.68 -10.78
C PRO A 16 11.52 -17.35 -11.38
N ILE A 17 12.16 -17.36 -12.54
CA ILE A 17 12.59 -16.13 -13.22
C ILE A 17 11.38 -15.35 -13.75
N ALA A 18 10.38 -16.06 -14.27
CA ALA A 18 9.13 -15.43 -14.70
C ALA A 18 8.35 -14.84 -13.52
N LEU A 19 8.33 -15.54 -12.37
CA LEU A 19 7.72 -15.05 -11.14
C LEU A 19 8.40 -13.79 -10.62
N GLU A 20 9.74 -13.79 -10.53
CA GLU A 20 10.50 -12.62 -10.10
C GLU A 20 10.25 -11.39 -11.01
N ARG A 21 10.20 -11.61 -12.32
CA ARG A 21 9.87 -10.54 -13.29
C ARG A 21 8.44 -10.03 -13.09
N ALA A 22 7.49 -10.93 -12.88
CA ALA A 22 6.10 -10.56 -12.60
C ALA A 22 5.98 -9.76 -11.30
N LEU A 23 6.65 -10.20 -10.23
CA LEU A 23 6.67 -9.49 -8.94
C LEU A 23 7.31 -8.11 -9.06
N ARG A 24 8.41 -7.98 -9.79
CA ARG A 24 9.05 -6.68 -10.04
C ARG A 24 8.14 -5.75 -10.81
N SER A 25 7.50 -6.24 -11.88
CA SER A 25 6.54 -5.47 -12.67
C SER A 25 5.33 -5.05 -11.82
N ALA A 26 4.76 -5.98 -11.04
CA ALA A 26 3.63 -5.72 -10.18
C ALA A 26 3.98 -4.73 -9.06
N SER A 27 5.20 -4.78 -8.53
CA SER A 27 5.67 -3.83 -7.51
C SER A 27 5.71 -2.40 -8.03
N LEU A 28 6.21 -2.20 -9.25
CA LEU A 28 6.25 -0.88 -9.89
C LEU A 28 4.83 -0.35 -10.17
N ASP A 29 3.95 -1.21 -10.69
CA ASP A 29 2.55 -0.85 -10.94
C ASP A 29 1.83 -0.49 -9.62
N LEU A 30 2.03 -1.31 -8.58
CA LEU A 30 1.46 -1.11 -7.25
C LEU A 30 1.91 0.21 -6.65
N GLN A 31 3.20 0.54 -6.70
CA GLN A 31 3.73 1.82 -6.24
C GLN A 31 3.07 3.00 -6.97
N GLN A 32 2.90 2.93 -8.30
CA GLN A 32 2.26 3.99 -9.08
C GLN A 32 0.78 4.18 -8.69
N VAL A 33 0.05 3.08 -8.49
CA VAL A 33 -1.35 3.11 -8.06
C VAL A 33 -1.46 3.67 -6.65
N ILE A 34 -0.62 3.23 -5.71
CA ILE A 34 -0.58 3.76 -4.33
C ILE A 34 -0.33 5.26 -4.34
N VAL A 35 0.70 5.74 -5.06
CA VAL A 35 1.03 7.17 -5.14
C VAL A 35 -0.16 7.97 -5.66
N THR A 36 -0.83 7.48 -6.70
CA THR A 36 -2.00 8.15 -7.31
C THR A 36 -3.17 8.22 -6.33
N VAL A 37 -3.53 7.10 -5.70
CA VAL A 37 -4.65 7.02 -4.75
C VAL A 37 -4.35 7.84 -3.49
N ALA A 38 -3.15 7.69 -2.92
CA ALA A 38 -2.73 8.39 -1.72
C ALA A 38 -2.72 9.90 -1.92
N ARG A 39 -2.11 10.41 -3.01
CA ARG A 39 -2.13 11.85 -3.30
C ARG A 39 -3.55 12.41 -3.35
N ARG A 40 -4.47 11.71 -4.02
CA ARG A 40 -5.88 12.12 -4.07
C ARG A 40 -6.50 12.15 -2.69
N HIS A 41 -6.34 11.09 -1.90
CA HIS A 41 -6.94 10.98 -0.57
C HIS A 41 -6.39 12.01 0.42
N LEU A 42 -5.06 12.18 0.46
CA LEU A 42 -4.39 13.12 1.35
C LEU A 42 -4.72 14.57 0.99
N ASN A 43 -4.78 14.91 -0.30
CA ASN A 43 -5.16 16.26 -0.75
C ASN A 43 -6.63 16.58 -0.47
N SER A 44 -7.53 15.61 -0.63
CA SER A 44 -8.94 15.78 -0.25
C SER A 44 -9.11 16.00 1.26
N GLY A 45 -8.36 15.28 2.10
CA GLY A 45 -8.36 15.47 3.55
C GLY A 45 -7.88 16.86 3.98
N ARG A 46 -6.78 17.35 3.38
CA ARG A 46 -6.25 18.71 3.64
C ARG A 46 -7.25 19.82 3.31
N ARG A 47 -8.09 19.65 2.27
CA ARG A 47 -9.13 20.63 1.90
C ARG A 47 -10.31 20.64 2.86
N ALA A 48 -10.63 19.48 3.45
CA ALA A 48 -11.75 19.35 4.38
C ALA A 48 -11.41 19.88 5.79
N TYR A 49 -10.15 19.78 6.22
CA TYR A 49 -9.69 20.23 7.54
C TYR A 49 -8.39 21.07 7.42
N PRO A 50 -8.51 22.40 7.20
CA PRO A 50 -7.37 23.27 6.93
C PRO A 50 -6.53 23.68 8.16
N ILE A 51 -6.94 23.34 9.39
CA ILE A 51 -6.26 23.77 10.62
C ILE A 51 -6.01 22.55 11.53
N GLY A 52 -4.77 22.09 11.58
CA GLY A 52 -4.18 21.51 12.80
C GLY A 52 -4.24 19.99 13.06
N SER A 53 -4.92 19.16 12.27
CA SER A 53 -5.02 17.71 12.57
C SER A 53 -4.78 16.76 11.39
N GLY A 54 -4.41 17.27 10.20
CA GLY A 54 -4.37 16.55 8.92
C GLY A 54 -3.25 15.50 8.75
N LEU A 55 -2.85 14.81 9.82
CA LEU A 55 -1.99 13.64 9.73
C LEU A 55 -2.85 12.43 9.34
N PRO A 56 -2.36 11.56 8.44
CA PRO A 56 -3.09 10.34 8.09
C PRO A 56 -3.29 9.48 9.33
N THR A 57 -4.49 8.94 9.49
CA THR A 57 -4.80 7.94 10.51
C THR A 57 -4.55 6.54 9.98
N TRP A 58 -4.50 5.54 10.86
CA TRP A 58 -4.44 4.14 10.44
C TRP A 58 -5.61 3.75 9.53
N ARG A 59 -6.82 4.27 9.79
CA ARG A 59 -7.98 4.13 8.89
C ARG A 59 -7.73 4.71 7.51
N THR A 60 -7.01 5.83 7.43
CA THR A 60 -6.64 6.42 6.14
C THR A 60 -5.77 5.45 5.34
N LEU A 61 -4.81 4.78 5.98
CA LEU A 61 -3.98 3.77 5.32
C LEU A 61 -4.77 2.52 4.92
N GLN A 62 -5.68 2.06 5.78
CA GLN A 62 -6.56 0.94 5.44
C GLN A 62 -7.43 1.26 4.21
N THR A 63 -8.05 2.45 4.16
CA THR A 63 -8.86 2.86 3.00
C THR A 63 -8.01 2.95 1.73
N ILE A 64 -6.79 3.47 1.81
CA ILE A 64 -5.88 3.50 0.66
C ILE A 64 -5.53 2.07 0.20
N ASP A 65 -5.24 1.15 1.13
CA ASP A 65 -4.99 -0.27 0.82
C ASP A 65 -6.15 -0.90 0.05
N GLU A 66 -7.36 -0.80 0.60
CA GLU A 66 -8.57 -1.34 -0.03
C GLU A 66 -8.75 -0.77 -1.45
N LEU A 67 -8.63 0.54 -1.63
CA LEU A 67 -8.79 1.19 -2.95
C LEU A 67 -7.70 0.81 -3.95
N VAL A 68 -6.48 0.56 -3.49
CA VAL A 68 -5.35 0.18 -4.33
C VAL A 68 -5.52 -1.26 -4.82
N PHE A 69 -5.81 -2.20 -3.92
CA PHE A 69 -5.95 -3.61 -4.27
C PHE A 69 -7.25 -3.90 -5.03
N GLU A 70 -8.30 -3.09 -4.84
CA GLU A 70 -9.52 -3.14 -5.63
C GLU A 70 -9.45 -2.34 -6.94
N ASN A 71 -8.32 -1.69 -7.24
CA ASN A 71 -8.17 -0.92 -8.47
C ASN A 71 -8.33 -1.83 -9.72
N PRO A 72 -9.32 -1.57 -10.60
CA PRO A 72 -9.58 -2.46 -11.74
C PRO A 72 -8.39 -2.58 -12.70
N GLY A 73 -7.62 -1.49 -12.87
CA GLY A 73 -6.43 -1.49 -13.72
C GLY A 73 -5.31 -2.36 -13.13
N PHE A 74 -5.06 -2.24 -11.83
CA PHE A 74 -4.09 -3.09 -11.13
C PHE A 74 -4.47 -4.56 -11.20
N ARG A 75 -5.75 -4.89 -10.94
CA ARG A 75 -6.28 -6.25 -11.00
C ARG A 75 -6.22 -6.85 -12.41
N ALA A 76 -6.46 -6.05 -13.44
CA ALA A 76 -6.41 -6.52 -14.83
C ALA A 76 -4.98 -6.79 -15.33
N ARG A 77 -4.00 -6.02 -14.85
CA ARG A 77 -2.59 -6.17 -15.27
C ARG A 77 -1.82 -7.24 -14.49
N ASN A 78 -2.23 -7.56 -13.27
CA ASN A 78 -1.49 -8.42 -12.36
C ASN A 78 -2.31 -9.65 -11.94
N LYS A 79 -1.75 -10.84 -12.15
CA LYS A 79 -2.39 -12.12 -11.77
C LYS A 79 -2.63 -12.19 -10.26
N GLU A 80 -3.69 -12.87 -9.85
CA GLU A 80 -4.09 -13.02 -8.44
C GLU A 80 -2.96 -13.53 -7.55
N HIS A 81 -2.33 -14.66 -7.89
CA HIS A 81 -1.22 -15.19 -7.11
C HIS A 81 -0.02 -14.24 -6.98
N VAL A 82 0.19 -13.30 -7.92
CA VAL A 82 1.25 -12.27 -7.80
C VAL A 82 0.79 -11.16 -6.85
N ARG A 83 -0.50 -10.79 -6.91
CA ARG A 83 -1.10 -9.79 -6.01
C ARG A 83 -1.11 -10.26 -4.56
N ASP A 84 -1.35 -11.55 -4.33
CA ASP A 84 -1.42 -12.15 -2.99
C ASP A 84 -0.04 -12.24 -2.30
N MET A 85 1.05 -12.01 -3.03
CA MET A 85 2.41 -11.97 -2.46
C MET A 85 2.72 -10.64 -1.75
N PHE A 86 1.88 -9.61 -1.90
CA PHE A 86 2.08 -8.34 -1.23
C PHE A 86 1.40 -8.32 0.13
N VAL A 87 2.13 -7.90 1.17
CA VAL A 87 1.59 -7.72 2.51
C VAL A 87 0.55 -6.59 2.49
N ARG A 88 -0.69 -6.93 2.80
CA ARG A 88 -1.80 -5.97 2.91
C ARG A 88 -1.89 -5.39 4.31
N PHE A 89 -2.53 -4.23 4.42
CA PHE A 89 -2.77 -3.62 5.71
C PHE A 89 -3.57 -4.53 6.66
N GLY A 90 -4.63 -5.17 6.16
CA GLY A 90 -5.49 -6.08 6.93
C GLY A 90 -4.78 -7.34 7.44
N ASP A 91 -3.71 -7.77 6.77
CA ASP A 91 -2.92 -8.94 7.17
C ASP A 91 -1.80 -8.58 8.17
N SER A 92 -1.55 -7.29 8.36
CA SER A 92 -0.48 -6.80 9.23
C SER A 92 -0.91 -6.65 10.68
N ARG A 93 0.07 -6.65 11.58
CA ARG A 93 -0.15 -6.39 13.01
C ARG A 93 -0.68 -4.97 13.30
N LEU A 94 -0.66 -4.07 12.31
CA LEU A 94 -1.18 -2.71 12.41
C LEU A 94 -2.71 -2.68 12.43
N ALA A 95 -3.38 -3.69 11.85
CA ALA A 95 -4.85 -3.76 11.77
C ALA A 95 -5.56 -3.83 13.13
N GLY A 96 -4.85 -4.20 14.21
CA GLY A 96 -5.37 -4.25 15.58
C GLY A 96 -5.22 -2.96 16.39
N SER A 97 -4.62 -1.90 15.83
CA SER A 97 -4.46 -0.60 16.51
C SER A 97 -5.74 0.23 16.40
N ASP A 98 -5.93 1.22 17.29
CA ASP A 98 -7.03 2.18 17.15
C ASP A 98 -6.91 2.90 15.79
N LEU A 99 -7.87 2.65 14.91
CA LEU A 99 -7.79 3.09 13.53
C LEU A 99 -7.95 4.62 13.38
N ASP A 100 -8.50 5.29 14.38
CA ASP A 100 -8.65 6.75 14.40
C ASP A 100 -7.40 7.48 14.88
N GLU A 101 -6.42 6.76 15.45
CA GLU A 101 -5.16 7.37 15.86
C GLU A 101 -4.31 7.77 14.64
N PRO A 102 -3.54 8.87 14.76
CA PRO A 102 -2.52 9.23 13.78
C PRO A 102 -1.52 8.09 13.57
N VAL A 103 -1.09 7.91 12.32
CA VAL A 103 -0.08 6.91 11.99
C VAL A 103 1.24 7.25 12.68
N ASP A 104 1.80 6.28 13.40
CA ASP A 104 3.18 6.34 13.87
C ASP A 104 4.12 5.95 12.72
N TRP A 105 4.69 6.97 12.07
CA TRP A 105 5.66 6.82 10.98
C TRP A 105 7.06 6.38 11.43
N ARG A 106 7.28 6.13 12.72
CA ARG A 106 8.58 5.69 13.26
C ARG A 106 8.67 4.18 13.44
N ARG A 107 7.61 3.43 13.12
CA ARG A 107 7.64 1.97 13.17
C ARG A 107 8.69 1.40 12.22
N ASP A 108 9.39 0.40 12.73
CA ASP A 108 10.47 -0.35 12.09
C ASP A 108 10.19 -1.85 12.26
N ASP A 109 9.04 -2.29 11.75
CA ASP A 109 8.64 -3.70 11.74
C ASP A 109 9.10 -4.36 10.42
N ASP A 110 9.49 -5.63 10.46
CA ASP A 110 9.97 -6.36 9.26
C ASP A 110 8.88 -6.55 8.19
N ASP A 111 7.62 -6.66 8.61
CA ASP A 111 6.46 -7.01 7.75
C ASP A 111 5.52 -5.81 7.53
N LEU A 112 6.06 -4.60 7.36
CA LEU A 112 5.24 -3.41 7.13
C LEU A 112 4.49 -3.49 5.78
N PRO A 113 3.19 -3.15 5.73
CA PRO A 113 2.43 -3.11 4.48
C PRO A 113 3.08 -2.19 3.44
N VAL A 114 3.01 -2.60 2.17
CA VAL A 114 3.54 -1.81 1.05
C VAL A 114 2.93 -0.41 0.97
N VAL A 115 1.66 -0.26 1.36
CA VAL A 115 0.96 1.02 1.46
C VAL A 115 1.57 1.92 2.54
N TYR A 116 1.90 1.38 3.72
CA TYR A 116 2.56 2.14 4.77
C TYR A 116 3.91 2.67 4.29
N LEU A 117 4.76 1.81 3.72
CA LEU A 117 6.10 2.19 3.26
C LEU A 117 6.04 3.26 2.15
N THR A 118 5.15 3.08 1.18
CA THR A 118 5.03 4.00 0.04
C THR A 118 4.47 5.36 0.47
N VAL A 119 3.44 5.38 1.33
CA VAL A 119 2.85 6.64 1.81
C VAL A 119 3.81 7.37 2.75
N ARG A 120 4.54 6.64 3.60
CA ARG A 120 5.60 7.18 4.45
C ARG A 120 6.65 7.93 3.62
N ALA A 121 7.14 7.31 2.55
CA ALA A 121 8.09 7.94 1.64
C ALA A 121 7.50 9.21 1.00
N LEU A 122 6.23 9.16 0.57
CA LEU A 122 5.51 10.27 -0.06
C LEU A 122 5.42 11.51 0.85
N ILE A 123 5.12 11.29 2.14
CA ILE A 123 5.03 12.35 3.15
C ILE A 123 6.41 12.94 3.46
N GLN A 124 7.44 12.09 3.55
CA GLN A 124 8.81 12.54 3.80
C GLN A 124 9.35 13.39 2.63
N SER A 125 9.03 13.02 1.39
CA SER A 125 9.36 13.83 0.21
C SER A 125 8.66 15.20 0.21
N ASP A 126 7.35 15.25 0.49
CA ASP A 126 6.58 16.51 0.57
C ASP A 126 7.12 17.45 1.66
N SER A 127 7.68 16.90 2.74
CA SER A 127 8.28 17.67 3.83
C SER A 127 9.65 18.26 3.46
N THR A 128 10.35 17.68 2.49
CA THR A 128 11.70 18.09 2.09
C THR A 128 11.67 19.21 1.04
N ASP A 129 10.69 19.18 0.12
CA ASP A 129 10.51 20.21 -0.92
C ASP A 129 10.04 21.58 -0.36
N GLY A 130 9.50 21.62 0.86
CA GLY A 130 9.07 22.86 1.53
C GLY A 130 10.19 23.66 2.21
N GLY A 131 11.41 23.12 2.31
CA GLY A 131 12.54 23.72 3.03
C GLY A 131 13.59 24.42 2.16
N GLY A 132 13.43 24.44 0.83
CA GLY A 132 14.38 25.02 -0.11
C GLY A 132 14.06 26.47 -0.46
N SER A 133 14.26 27.39 0.47
CA SER A 133 14.42 28.83 0.16
C SER A 133 15.23 29.48 1.29
N ASP A 134 16.53 29.62 1.06
CA ASP A 134 17.36 30.71 1.58
C ASP A 134 18.20 31.24 0.42
#